data_AF-A0AAD8Z1T7-F1
#
_entry.id   AF-A0AAD8Z1T7-F1
#
_cell.length_a   1.000
_cell.length_b   1.000
_cell.length_c   1.000
_cell.angle_alpha   90.00
_cell.angle_beta   90.00
_cell.angle_gamma   90.00
#
_symmetry.space_group_name_H-M   'P 1'
#
loop_
_entity.id
_entity.type
_entity.pdbx_description
1 polymer ?
#
loop_
_entity_poly.entity_id
_entity_poly.type
_entity_poly.pdbx_seq_one_letter_code
_entity_poly.pdbx_strand_id
1 'polypeptide(L)'
;MKPWLVSVSKRPCGWTENGCERTSPSAELRGHAAPPPLPASAEQSVWWRCSAEALDKDKEPRCHSVATYVMRRNPFAAEGCCQKGSRSALQELYNPTQKSLLCLCVCNVTTFITHSTVIVNSNMVFMLTSPPCPRSPTSSQVEFSRAALLHQARRDQVAETCRAHSATSRRRRVLTPSDLKHLVVDEDHELIYCYVPKVACTNWKRVMMVLGGRGKYTDPMEIPSNEAHVPSNLRTLNQYSIADINHRLKNYLKFLFVREPFERLVSAYRNKFTLRYNTSFHKRYGTKIVRRYRRNATAEALQSGADVKFAEFAEYLADPATRHEAPLNEHWQTVHALCHPCNVHYDLVGKYETLEEDADYVLRLAGVSDSLRFPSYAKSTRTTDQMTAMFFHNISAQQQQQLFQLYKLDFLMFNYSAPSYLKV
;
A
#
# COMPACT_ATOMS: atom_id res chain seq x y z
N MET A 1 -22.19 -53.96 30.00
CA MET A 1 -21.46 -54.80 30.98
C MET A 1 -20.54 -53.88 31.78
N LYS A 2 -20.73 -53.87 33.10
CA LYS A 2 -19.91 -53.24 34.16
C LYS A 2 -18.73 -54.20 34.52
N PRO A 3 -17.80 -53.91 35.45
CA PRO A 3 -16.94 -52.71 35.67
C PRO A 3 -15.56 -53.11 36.33
N TRP A 4 -14.95 -52.18 37.11
CA TRP A 4 -13.89 -52.31 38.15
C TRP A 4 -12.42 -52.09 37.68
N LEU A 5 -11.47 -51.47 38.42
CA LEU A 5 -11.26 -51.31 39.88
C LEU A 5 -10.30 -50.14 40.18
N VAL A 6 -10.46 -49.54 41.37
CA VAL A 6 -9.56 -48.57 42.02
C VAL A 6 -8.48 -49.30 42.83
N SER A 7 -7.26 -48.75 42.90
CA SER A 7 -6.25 -49.11 43.90
C SER A 7 -5.59 -47.85 44.46
N VAL A 8 -5.65 -47.70 45.79
CA VAL A 8 -4.99 -46.65 46.59
C VAL A 8 -4.00 -47.35 47.51
N SER A 9 -2.75 -46.88 47.54
CA SER A 9 -1.73 -47.27 48.51
C SER A 9 -1.34 -46.07 49.36
N LYS A 10 -1.32 -46.24 50.69
CA LYS A 10 -0.92 -45.27 51.71
C LYS A 10 0.39 -45.70 52.39
N ARG A 11 1.14 -44.68 52.86
CA ARG A 11 2.09 -44.60 54.02
C ARG A 11 3.59 -44.55 53.68
N PRO A 12 4.48 -44.04 54.58
CA PRO A 12 4.32 -43.05 55.69
C PRO A 12 5.44 -41.96 55.75
N CYS A 13 5.25 -40.96 56.63
CA CYS A 13 6.23 -39.90 56.98
C CYS A 13 7.36 -40.39 57.92
N GLY A 14 8.54 -39.78 57.84
CA GLY A 14 9.64 -39.88 58.80
C GLY A 14 10.34 -38.53 59.01
N TRP A 15 10.71 -38.23 60.26
CA TRP A 15 11.45 -37.04 60.71
C TRP A 15 12.88 -37.45 61.13
N THR A 16 13.89 -36.59 60.91
CA THR A 16 15.18 -36.65 61.61
C THR A 16 15.73 -35.26 61.94
N GLU A 17 16.50 -35.23 63.03
CA GLU A 17 17.03 -34.11 63.80
C GLU A 17 18.24 -33.44 63.11
N ASN A 18 18.16 -32.11 62.89
CA ASN A 18 19.24 -31.10 62.98
C ASN A 18 18.91 -29.84 62.15
N GLY A 19 18.42 -28.79 62.81
CA GLY A 19 18.79 -27.39 62.54
C GLY A 19 18.46 -26.72 61.20
N CYS A 20 17.31 -26.04 61.20
CA CYS A 20 16.90 -24.80 60.53
C CYS A 20 17.91 -24.00 59.65
N GLU A 21 17.61 -23.85 58.36
CA GLU A 21 17.84 -22.58 57.63
C GLU A 21 16.70 -22.33 56.62
N ARG A 22 16.24 -21.07 56.58
CA ARG A 22 15.02 -20.62 55.89
C ARG A 22 15.25 -20.46 54.39
N THR A 23 14.44 -21.10 53.56
CA THR A 23 13.79 -20.47 52.39
C THR A 23 12.57 -21.30 51.99
N SER A 24 11.41 -20.66 51.86
CA SER A 24 10.15 -21.27 51.36
C SER A 24 9.50 -20.29 50.38
N PRO A 25 8.54 -20.69 49.51
CA PRO A 25 7.99 -22.04 49.30
C PRO A 25 7.80 -22.48 47.82
N SER A 26 7.63 -23.80 47.67
CA SER A 26 6.58 -24.50 46.88
C SER A 26 6.60 -24.58 45.35
N ALA A 27 6.91 -25.81 44.91
CA ALA A 27 6.04 -26.74 44.17
C ALA A 27 5.62 -26.41 42.72
N GLU A 28 6.28 -27.12 41.79
CA GLU A 28 5.82 -27.41 40.44
C GLU A 28 4.53 -28.27 40.44
N LEU A 29 3.56 -27.85 39.64
CA LEU A 29 2.55 -28.70 38.99
C LEU A 29 2.90 -28.76 37.50
N ARG A 30 3.35 -29.91 37.00
CA ARG A 30 3.20 -30.33 35.58
C ARG A 30 2.01 -31.31 35.54
N GLY A 31 1.11 -31.29 34.58
CA GLY A 31 0.96 -30.42 33.42
C GLY A 31 -0.37 -30.73 32.72
N HIS A 32 -0.91 -29.73 32.05
CA HIS A 32 -1.82 -29.91 30.92
C HIS A 32 -1.13 -29.37 29.67
N ALA A 33 -1.42 -30.02 28.55
CA ALA A 33 -0.79 -29.88 27.24
C ALA A 33 -0.53 -28.42 26.82
N ALA A 34 0.67 -28.19 26.28
CA ALA A 34 1.04 -26.91 25.66
C ALA A 34 0.19 -26.65 24.40
N PRO A 35 -0.44 -25.46 24.27
CA PRO A 35 -1.00 -25.01 22.99
C PRO A 35 0.14 -24.65 22.01
N PRO A 36 -0.13 -24.65 20.69
CA PRO A 36 0.88 -24.39 19.65
C PRO A 36 1.46 -22.96 19.75
N PRO A 37 2.69 -22.73 19.24
CA PRO A 37 3.34 -21.42 19.34
C PRO A 37 2.59 -20.35 18.52
N LEU A 38 2.41 -19.18 19.12
CA LEU A 38 1.80 -17.99 18.53
C LEU A 38 2.74 -17.31 17.52
N PRO A 39 2.21 -16.64 16.47
CA PRO A 39 3.00 -15.79 15.58
C PRO A 39 3.40 -14.48 16.28
N ALA A 40 4.58 -13.97 15.93
CA ALA A 40 5.29 -12.86 16.61
C ALA A 40 4.66 -11.45 16.44
N SER A 41 3.36 -11.32 16.17
CA SER A 41 2.69 -10.03 15.93
C SER A 41 1.37 -9.81 16.68
N ALA A 42 1.02 -10.65 17.66
CA ALA A 42 -0.18 -10.45 18.48
C ALA A 42 0.11 -9.61 19.73
N GLU A 43 -0.32 -8.34 19.76
CA GLU A 43 -0.52 -7.62 21.03
C GLU A 43 -1.80 -8.14 21.71
N GLN A 44 -1.67 -8.75 22.89
CA GLN A 44 -2.82 -9.09 23.73
C GLN A 44 -3.31 -7.83 24.47
N SER A 45 -4.55 -7.40 24.19
CA SER A 45 -5.26 -6.45 25.06
C SER A 45 -6.19 -7.22 25.99
N VAL A 46 -5.88 -7.28 27.29
CA VAL A 46 -6.75 -7.89 28.30
C VAL A 46 -7.75 -6.86 28.80
N TRP A 47 -9.04 -7.10 28.59
CA TRP A 47 -10.11 -6.30 29.17
C TRP A 47 -10.89 -7.12 30.20
N TRP A 48 -11.14 -6.51 31.36
CA TRP A 48 -12.01 -7.09 32.39
C TRP A 48 -13.44 -6.60 32.17
N ARG A 49 -14.38 -7.53 31.96
CA ARG A 49 -15.82 -7.22 32.07
C ARG A 49 -16.29 -7.59 33.48
N CYS A 50 -16.72 -6.60 34.25
CA CYS A 50 -17.52 -6.82 35.45
C CYS A 50 -19.00 -6.69 35.06
N SER A 51 -19.75 -7.78 35.14
CA SER A 51 -21.22 -7.72 35.08
C SER A 51 -21.75 -7.41 36.49
N ALA A 52 -22.47 -6.30 36.63
CA ALA A 52 -23.23 -6.01 37.84
C ALA A 52 -24.60 -6.68 37.72
N GLU A 53 -24.75 -7.87 38.32
CA GLU A 53 -26.07 -8.42 38.66
C GLU A 53 -26.35 -8.19 40.14
N ALA A 54 -27.62 -7.92 40.42
CA ALA A 54 -28.10 -7.25 41.63
C ALA A 54 -27.90 -8.04 42.95
N LEU A 55 -27.52 -7.29 43.98
CA LEU A 55 -27.76 -7.47 45.42
C LEU A 55 -27.68 -8.91 45.99
N ASP A 56 -26.48 -9.29 46.44
CA ASP A 56 -26.28 -10.24 47.55
C ASP A 56 -25.02 -9.81 48.32
N LYS A 57 -25.11 -9.67 49.66
CA LYS A 57 -24.11 -8.93 50.46
C LYS A 57 -22.85 -9.71 50.86
N ASP A 58 -22.70 -10.97 50.45
CA ASP A 58 -21.59 -11.83 50.90
C ASP A 58 -20.85 -12.58 49.76
N LYS A 59 -20.71 -12.01 48.55
CA LYS A 59 -19.89 -12.62 47.48
C LYS A 59 -18.94 -11.63 46.81
N GLU A 60 -17.64 -11.96 46.79
CA GLU A 60 -16.62 -11.26 46.00
C GLU A 60 -16.91 -11.35 44.49
N PRO A 61 -16.68 -10.26 43.73
CA PRO A 61 -16.89 -10.25 42.28
C PRO A 61 -15.87 -11.13 41.56
N ARG A 62 -16.35 -12.05 40.70
CA ARG A 62 -15.49 -12.82 39.80
C ARG A 62 -15.28 -12.07 38.49
N CYS A 63 -14.03 -11.71 38.22
CA CYS A 63 -13.60 -11.18 36.93
C CYS A 63 -13.21 -12.33 35.99
N HIS A 64 -13.80 -12.40 34.81
CA HIS A 64 -13.38 -13.33 33.75
C HIS A 64 -12.50 -12.60 32.72
N SER A 65 -11.36 -13.19 32.36
CA SER A 65 -10.56 -12.73 31.23
C SER A 65 -11.21 -13.19 29.92
N VAL A 66 -11.49 -12.26 29.02
CA VAL A 66 -11.95 -12.58 27.66
C VAL A 66 -10.85 -12.12 26.70
N ALA A 67 -10.22 -13.06 25.99
CA ALA A 67 -9.30 -12.75 24.91
C ALA A 67 -10.10 -12.45 23.63
N THR A 68 -10.14 -11.18 23.22
CA THR A 68 -10.67 -10.77 21.91
C THR A 68 -9.53 -10.28 21.04
N TYR A 69 -9.37 -10.89 19.87
CA TYR A 69 -8.46 -10.42 18.83
C TYR A 69 -8.97 -9.11 18.25
N VAL A 70 -8.19 -8.04 18.36
CA VAL A 70 -8.49 -6.74 17.75
C VAL A 70 -7.89 -6.73 16.35
N MET A 71 -8.72 -6.93 15.33
CA MET A 71 -8.35 -6.67 13.94
C MET A 71 -8.03 -5.18 13.79
N ARG A 72 -6.79 -4.81 13.43
CA ARG A 72 -6.46 -3.43 13.04
C ARG A 72 -7.28 -3.09 11.78
N ARG A 73 -8.32 -2.27 11.94
CA ARG A 73 -9.06 -1.72 10.79
C ARG A 73 -8.15 -0.73 10.05
N ASN A 74 -8.21 -0.77 8.72
CA ASN A 74 -7.64 0.26 7.86
C ASN A 74 -8.17 1.64 8.33
N PRO A 75 -7.31 2.59 8.75
CA PRO A 75 -7.74 3.91 9.22
C PRO A 75 -8.43 4.76 8.14
N PHE A 76 -8.47 4.30 6.89
CA PHE A 76 -9.11 4.98 5.76
C PHE A 76 -10.37 4.28 5.23
N ALA A 77 -10.80 3.17 5.82
CA ALA A 77 -12.09 2.56 5.48
C ALA A 77 -13.23 3.39 6.09
N ALA A 78 -13.98 4.11 5.26
CA ALA A 78 -15.17 4.84 5.70
C ALA A 78 -16.22 3.84 6.24
N GLU A 79 -16.65 4.02 7.50
CA GLU A 79 -17.80 3.32 8.05
C GLU A 79 -19.08 3.80 7.33
N GLY A 80 -19.63 2.96 6.45
CA GLY A 80 -20.96 3.17 5.90
C GLY A 80 -22.03 2.66 6.87
N CYS A 81 -22.84 3.54 7.44
CA CYS A 81 -24.07 3.15 8.12
C CYS A 81 -25.03 2.50 7.11
N CYS A 82 -25.34 1.22 7.29
CA CYS A 82 -26.37 0.54 6.50
C CYS A 82 -27.77 1.03 6.93
N GLN A 83 -28.51 1.70 6.04
CA GLN A 83 -29.95 1.81 6.20
C GLN A 83 -30.66 0.55 5.70
N LYS A 84 -31.67 0.12 6.46
CA LYS A 84 -32.55 -1.01 6.12
C LYS A 84 -33.47 -0.60 4.97
N GLY A 85 -33.40 -1.33 3.85
CA GLY A 85 -34.42 -1.36 2.81
C GLY A 85 -34.10 -0.58 1.53
N SER A 86 -33.41 -1.24 0.60
CA SER A 86 -33.33 -0.85 -0.82
C SER A 86 -33.10 -2.12 -1.64
N ARG A 87 -33.94 -2.35 -2.65
CA ARG A 87 -33.94 -3.57 -3.48
C ARG A 87 -32.95 -3.39 -4.65
N SER A 88 -32.12 -4.41 -4.86
CA SER A 88 -31.17 -4.67 -5.95
C SER A 88 -29.73 -4.14 -5.80
N ALA A 89 -28.77 -5.08 -5.70
CA ALA A 89 -27.35 -4.85 -5.39
C ALA A 89 -26.49 -4.36 -6.58
N LEU A 90 -27.09 -4.12 -7.76
CA LEU A 90 -26.36 -3.74 -8.98
C LEU A 90 -26.37 -2.24 -9.27
N GLN A 91 -27.16 -1.44 -8.54
CA GLN A 91 -27.36 -0.02 -8.85
C GLN A 91 -26.70 0.94 -7.85
N GLU A 92 -26.32 0.48 -6.65
CA GLU A 92 -25.68 1.31 -5.62
C GLU A 92 -24.15 1.43 -5.76
N LEU A 93 -23.51 0.66 -6.64
CA LEU A 93 -22.06 0.75 -6.88
C LEU A 93 -21.62 1.94 -7.74
N TYR A 94 -22.56 2.76 -8.24
CA TYR A 94 -22.25 3.95 -9.05
C TYR A 94 -23.32 5.05 -8.89
N ASN A 95 -23.26 5.85 -7.82
CA ASN A 95 -23.84 7.19 -7.84
C ASN A 95 -23.05 8.19 -6.95
N PRO A 96 -22.59 9.35 -7.47
CA PRO A 96 -21.79 10.31 -6.74
C PRO A 96 -22.67 11.48 -6.27
N THR A 97 -23.34 11.34 -5.13
CA THR A 97 -23.85 12.50 -4.39
C THR A 97 -24.12 12.09 -2.95
N GLN A 98 -23.12 12.20 -2.07
CA GLN A 98 -23.38 12.60 -0.69
C GLN A 98 -22.42 13.72 -0.34
N LYS A 99 -23.02 14.88 -0.08
CA LYS A 99 -22.36 16.05 0.48
C LYS A 99 -21.65 15.62 1.76
N SER A 100 -20.39 15.98 1.90
CA SER A 100 -19.68 15.95 3.17
C SER A 100 -20.43 16.84 4.16
N LEU A 101 -21.21 16.25 5.06
CA LEU A 101 -21.53 16.92 6.31
C LEU A 101 -20.23 16.93 7.11
N LEU A 102 -19.58 18.10 7.14
CA LEU A 102 -18.63 18.42 8.20
C LEU A 102 -19.41 18.30 9.51
N CYS A 103 -19.14 17.25 10.28
CA CYS A 103 -19.47 17.25 11.69
C CYS A 103 -18.48 18.20 12.37
N LEU A 104 -18.79 19.50 12.33
CA LEU A 104 -18.16 20.50 13.19
C LEU A 104 -18.56 20.15 14.62
N CYS A 105 -17.65 19.50 15.35
CA CYS A 105 -17.75 19.39 16.79
C CYS A 105 -17.49 20.79 17.36
N VAL A 106 -18.51 21.65 17.37
CA VAL A 106 -18.46 22.91 18.10
C VAL A 106 -18.63 22.55 19.58
N CYS A 107 -17.52 22.53 20.33
CA CYS A 107 -17.58 22.54 21.78
C CYS A 107 -18.17 23.87 22.24
N ASN A 108 -19.49 23.93 22.39
CA ASN A 108 -20.17 25.02 23.09
C ASN A 108 -19.81 24.93 24.57
N VAL A 109 -18.89 25.77 25.02
CA VAL A 109 -18.72 26.07 26.45
C VAL A 109 -19.93 26.92 26.85
N THR A 110 -20.98 26.27 27.35
CA THR A 110 -22.12 26.96 27.97
C THR A 110 -21.81 27.15 29.45
N THR A 111 -21.56 28.40 29.84
CA THR A 111 -21.41 28.84 31.22
C THR A 111 -22.76 28.69 31.93
N PHE A 112 -22.92 27.67 32.77
CA PHE A 112 -24.03 27.62 33.73
C PHE A 112 -23.66 28.49 34.94
N ILE A 113 -24.26 29.69 35.02
CA ILE A 113 -24.37 30.42 36.28
C ILE A 113 -25.70 29.99 36.90
N THR A 114 -25.66 29.11 37.89
CA THR A 114 -26.79 28.85 38.77
C THR A 114 -26.47 29.34 40.17
N HIS A 115 -27.35 30.19 40.69
CA HIS A 115 -27.28 30.84 41.99
C HIS A 115 -27.05 29.85 43.14
N SER A 116 -26.14 30.23 44.03
CA SER A 116 -25.85 29.55 45.29
C SER A 116 -27.08 29.47 46.19
N THR A 117 -27.46 28.26 46.59
CA THR A 117 -28.06 28.03 47.91
C THR A 117 -26.99 27.35 48.77
N VAL A 118 -26.65 28.02 49.86
CA VAL A 118 -25.67 27.58 50.85
C VAL A 118 -26.30 26.45 51.66
N ILE A 119 -25.74 25.25 51.59
CA ILE A 119 -25.86 24.24 52.65
C ILE A 119 -24.45 23.93 53.14
N VAL A 120 -24.20 24.36 54.37
CA VAL A 120 -23.00 24.04 55.14
C VAL A 120 -23.18 22.64 55.71
N ASN A 121 -22.36 21.67 55.30
CA ASN A 121 -21.78 20.70 56.24
C ASN A 121 -20.69 19.80 55.62
N SER A 122 -19.58 19.74 56.34
CA SER A 122 -18.62 18.63 56.46
C SER A 122 -17.78 18.22 55.24
N ASN A 123 -16.55 18.72 55.23
CA ASN A 123 -15.30 18.07 54.78
C ASN A 123 -15.41 17.02 53.65
N MET A 124 -15.41 17.48 52.41
CA MET A 124 -14.79 16.75 51.29
C MET A 124 -14.39 17.72 50.19
N VAL A 125 -13.10 18.07 50.14
CA VAL A 125 -12.53 18.77 48.99
C VAL A 125 -12.36 17.73 47.87
N PHE A 126 -13.30 17.68 46.93
CA PHE A 126 -13.04 17.02 45.65
C PHE A 126 -12.10 17.93 44.83
N MET A 127 -10.82 17.57 44.82
CA MET A 127 -9.86 18.07 43.82
C MET A 127 -10.33 17.56 42.44
N LEU A 128 -11.10 18.37 41.71
CA LEU A 128 -11.29 18.19 40.28
C LEU A 128 -9.94 18.45 39.61
N THR A 129 -9.17 17.38 39.40
CA THR A 129 -7.96 17.45 38.60
C THR A 129 -8.38 17.74 37.16
N SER A 130 -7.91 18.86 36.63
CA SER A 130 -8.00 19.17 35.20
C SER A 130 -7.46 17.97 34.42
N PRO A 131 -8.10 17.52 33.32
CA PRO A 131 -7.48 16.53 32.46
C PRO A 131 -6.11 17.08 32.05
N PRO A 132 -5.03 16.27 32.11
CA PRO A 132 -3.70 16.74 31.73
C PRO A 132 -3.76 17.26 30.30
N CYS A 133 -3.18 18.45 30.07
CA CYS A 133 -3.03 19.01 28.72
C CYS A 133 -2.51 17.92 27.76
N PRO A 134 -3.05 17.81 26.52
CA PRO A 134 -2.50 16.90 25.54
C PRO A 134 -1.00 17.13 25.43
N ARG A 135 -0.20 16.07 25.62
CA ARG A 135 1.25 16.15 25.43
C ARG A 135 1.51 16.61 24.01
N SER A 136 2.51 17.49 23.83
CA SER A 136 2.94 17.90 22.49
C SER A 136 3.26 16.66 21.65
N PRO A 137 2.85 16.64 20.37
CA PRO A 137 3.11 15.50 19.50
C PRO A 137 4.63 15.29 19.36
N THR A 138 5.05 14.03 19.43
CA THR A 138 6.45 13.64 19.19
C THR A 138 6.85 13.95 17.75
N SER A 139 8.15 14.13 17.49
CA SER A 139 8.66 14.38 16.13
C SER A 139 8.21 13.32 15.12
N SER A 140 8.14 12.05 15.52
CA SER A 140 7.65 10.95 14.67
C SER A 140 6.15 11.04 14.36
N GLN A 141 5.33 11.48 15.32
CA GLN A 141 3.89 11.72 15.11
C GLN A 141 3.63 12.89 14.16
N VAL A 142 4.45 13.94 14.23
CA VAL A 142 4.36 15.10 13.33
C VAL A 142 4.71 14.70 11.89
N GLU A 143 5.81 13.96 11.69
CA GLU A 143 6.21 13.48 10.36
C GLU A 143 5.17 12.52 9.76
N PHE A 144 4.61 11.62 10.57
CA PHE A 144 3.54 10.72 10.12
C PHE A 144 2.28 11.50 9.69
N SER A 145 1.90 12.55 10.44
CA SER A 145 0.77 13.42 10.09
C SER A 145 1.02 14.18 8.79
N ARG A 146 2.25 14.69 8.59
CA ARG A 146 2.64 15.37 7.36
C ARG A 146 2.59 14.43 6.14
N ALA A 147 3.11 13.21 6.27
CA ALA A 147 3.04 12.21 5.21
C ALA A 147 1.59 11.82 4.88
N ALA A 148 0.73 11.68 5.90
CA ALA A 148 -0.70 11.41 5.71
C ALA A 148 -1.39 12.51 4.91
N LEU A 149 -1.16 13.78 5.25
CA LEU A 149 -1.71 14.94 4.53
C LEU A 149 -1.18 15.01 3.08
N LEU A 150 0.10 14.74 2.88
CA LEU A 150 0.71 14.72 1.54
C LEU A 150 0.07 13.66 0.65
N HIS A 151 -0.09 12.43 1.15
CA HIS A 151 -0.70 11.35 0.36
C HIS A 151 -2.20 11.54 0.16
N GLN A 152 -2.92 12.15 1.13
CA GLN A 152 -4.30 12.58 0.94
C GLN A 152 -4.42 13.56 -0.23
N ALA A 153 -3.61 14.61 -0.27
CA ALA A 153 -3.61 15.57 -1.37
C ALA A 153 -3.32 14.92 -2.73
N ARG A 154 -2.39 13.95 -2.78
CA ARG A 154 -2.10 13.20 -4.01
C ARG A 154 -3.28 12.34 -4.47
N ARG A 155 -4.00 11.69 -3.53
CA ARG A 155 -5.22 10.93 -3.86
C ARG A 155 -6.33 11.84 -4.38
N ASP A 156 -6.52 12.99 -3.73
CA ASP A 156 -7.55 13.96 -4.13
C ASP A 156 -7.30 14.49 -5.54
N GLN A 157 -6.04 14.75 -5.90
CA GLN A 157 -5.67 15.10 -7.27
C GLN A 157 -6.05 14.02 -8.29
N VAL A 158 -5.76 12.75 -7.98
CA VAL A 158 -6.11 11.62 -8.85
C VAL A 158 -7.62 11.53 -9.01
N ALA A 159 -8.37 11.61 -7.91
CA ALA A 159 -9.82 11.55 -7.91
C ALA A 159 -10.45 12.71 -8.70
N GLU A 160 -9.95 13.93 -8.53
CA GLU A 160 -10.39 15.10 -9.30
C GLU A 160 -10.15 14.92 -10.79
N THR A 161 -8.93 14.50 -11.16
CA THR A 161 -8.58 14.28 -12.56
C THR A 161 -9.45 13.17 -13.18
N CYS A 162 -9.73 12.11 -12.44
CA CYS A 162 -10.62 11.03 -12.88
C CYS A 162 -12.06 11.51 -13.06
N ARG A 163 -12.57 12.38 -12.19
CA ARG A 163 -13.91 12.99 -12.33
C ARG A 163 -13.99 13.86 -13.59
N ALA A 164 -13.02 14.74 -13.79
CA ALA A 164 -12.95 15.61 -14.96
C ALA A 164 -12.81 14.82 -16.27
N HIS A 165 -11.97 13.77 -16.27
CA HIS A 165 -11.78 12.91 -17.44
C HIS A 165 -13.03 12.08 -17.75
N SER A 166 -13.70 11.54 -16.73
CA SER A 166 -14.93 10.75 -16.89
C SER A 166 -16.10 11.59 -17.39
N ALA A 167 -16.19 12.86 -17.00
CA ALA A 167 -17.19 13.78 -17.55
C ALA A 167 -17.01 14.01 -19.07
N THR A 168 -15.76 13.92 -19.55
CA THR A 168 -15.42 14.09 -20.97
C THR A 168 -15.52 12.78 -21.76
N SER A 169 -15.38 11.63 -21.08
CA SER A 169 -15.37 10.30 -21.69
C SER A 169 -16.72 9.58 -21.57
N ARG A 170 -17.39 9.32 -22.69
CA ARG A 170 -18.72 8.64 -22.70
C ARG A 170 -18.67 7.14 -22.39
N ARG A 171 -17.50 6.55 -22.08
CA ARG A 171 -17.34 5.10 -21.90
C ARG A 171 -16.91 4.78 -20.47
N ARG A 172 -17.85 4.30 -19.65
CA ARG A 172 -17.51 3.57 -18.41
C ARG A 172 -17.00 2.19 -18.80
N ARG A 173 -15.68 1.99 -18.73
CA ARG A 173 -15.06 0.68 -18.96
C ARG A 173 -15.06 -0.12 -17.66
N VAL A 174 -15.61 -1.33 -17.72
CA VAL A 174 -15.49 -2.33 -16.64
C VAL A 174 -14.12 -3.01 -16.76
N LEU A 175 -13.40 -3.15 -15.66
CA LEU A 175 -12.11 -3.84 -15.64
C LEU A 175 -12.32 -5.35 -15.79
N THR A 176 -11.45 -5.97 -16.59
CA THR A 176 -11.35 -7.43 -16.72
C THR A 176 -10.16 -7.94 -15.91
N PRO A 177 -10.08 -9.25 -15.58
CA PRO A 177 -8.89 -9.79 -14.93
C PRO A 177 -7.58 -9.44 -15.67
N SER A 178 -7.57 -9.42 -17.01
CA SER A 178 -6.37 -9.06 -17.77
C SER A 178 -5.85 -7.64 -17.51
N ASP A 179 -6.73 -6.72 -17.11
CA ASP A 179 -6.38 -5.34 -16.73
C ASP A 179 -5.67 -5.29 -15.36
N LEU A 180 -5.82 -6.33 -14.53
CA LEU A 180 -5.34 -6.38 -13.15
C LEU A 180 -3.98 -7.07 -12.99
N LYS A 181 -3.31 -7.40 -14.11
CA LYS A 181 -2.01 -8.11 -14.09
C LYS A 181 -0.86 -7.31 -13.46
N HIS A 182 -1.00 -5.99 -13.34
CA HIS A 182 0.00 -5.11 -12.73
C HIS A 182 -0.11 -5.03 -11.20
N LEU A 183 -1.19 -5.58 -10.61
CA LEU A 183 -1.47 -5.51 -9.19
C LEU A 183 -0.91 -6.75 -8.51
N VAL A 184 0.29 -6.63 -7.93
CA VAL A 184 0.91 -7.66 -7.11
C VAL A 184 0.23 -7.68 -5.75
N VAL A 185 -0.11 -8.86 -5.26
CA VAL A 185 -0.82 -9.07 -4.00
C VAL A 185 0.13 -9.70 -2.99
N ASP A 186 0.14 -9.14 -1.78
CA ASP A 186 0.67 -9.80 -0.59
C ASP A 186 -0.50 -10.09 0.35
N GLU A 187 -0.75 -11.38 0.61
CA GLU A 187 -1.87 -11.83 1.45
C GLU A 187 -1.59 -11.59 2.93
N ASP A 188 -0.34 -11.78 3.34
CA ASP A 188 0.04 -11.87 4.74
C ASP A 188 0.00 -10.48 5.43
N HIS A 189 0.21 -9.41 4.67
CA HIS A 189 0.13 -8.02 5.12
C HIS A 189 -1.02 -7.23 4.46
N GLU A 190 -1.92 -7.91 3.73
CA GLU A 190 -3.07 -7.32 3.03
C GLU A 190 -2.68 -6.13 2.13
N LEU A 191 -1.65 -6.30 1.28
CA LEU A 191 -1.13 -5.26 0.40
C LEU A 191 -1.44 -5.54 -1.07
N ILE A 192 -1.67 -4.46 -1.83
CA ILE A 192 -1.70 -4.48 -3.29
C ILE A 192 -0.75 -3.41 -3.83
N TYR A 193 0.27 -3.84 -4.55
CA TYR A 193 1.21 -2.96 -5.23
C TYR A 193 0.95 -2.95 -6.74
N CYS A 194 0.60 -1.80 -7.31
CA CYS A 194 0.63 -1.65 -8.77
C CYS A 194 2.04 -1.36 -9.26
N TYR A 195 2.66 -2.32 -9.95
CA TYR A 195 4.00 -2.11 -10.48
C TYR A 195 3.99 -1.31 -11.79
N VAL A 196 4.69 -0.18 -11.76
CA VAL A 196 4.93 0.67 -12.93
C VAL A 196 6.41 0.57 -13.31
N PRO A 197 6.74 0.08 -14.52
CA PRO A 197 8.13 0.02 -14.94
C PRO A 197 8.82 1.39 -14.93
N LYS A 198 10.10 1.39 -14.56
CA LYS A 198 10.97 2.59 -14.46
C LYS A 198 10.62 3.55 -13.31
N VAL A 199 9.84 3.05 -12.36
CA VAL A 199 9.51 3.71 -11.09
C VAL A 199 9.91 2.80 -9.91
N ALA A 200 11.19 2.42 -9.87
CA ALA A 200 11.74 1.50 -8.87
C ALA A 200 11.01 0.15 -8.72
N CYS A 201 10.31 -0.31 -9.76
CA CYS A 201 9.51 -1.55 -9.71
C CYS A 201 10.33 -2.79 -9.35
N THR A 202 11.61 -2.85 -9.70
CA THR A 202 12.48 -3.98 -9.31
C THR A 202 12.64 -4.01 -7.79
N ASN A 203 12.89 -2.88 -7.13
CA ASN A 203 13.05 -2.82 -5.68
C ASN A 203 11.74 -3.12 -4.96
N TRP A 204 10.62 -2.58 -5.43
CA TRP A 204 9.32 -2.95 -4.87
C TRP A 204 9.01 -4.42 -5.05
N LYS A 205 9.31 -5.04 -6.21
CA LYS A 205 9.12 -6.48 -6.39
C LYS A 205 9.98 -7.30 -5.41
N ARG A 206 11.22 -6.87 -5.15
CA ARG A 206 12.08 -7.50 -4.13
C ARG A 206 11.48 -7.39 -2.73
N VAL A 207 10.99 -6.20 -2.36
CA VAL A 207 10.28 -5.98 -1.09
C VAL A 207 9.06 -6.90 -0.98
N MET A 208 8.21 -6.96 -2.02
CA MET A 208 7.04 -7.85 -2.03
C MET A 208 7.41 -9.33 -1.95
N MET A 209 8.53 -9.75 -2.55
CA MET A 209 9.03 -11.14 -2.46
C MET A 209 9.48 -11.49 -1.05
N VAL A 210 10.14 -10.56 -0.35
CA VAL A 210 10.54 -10.76 1.06
C VAL A 210 9.31 -10.79 1.98
N LEU A 211 8.35 -9.87 1.78
CA LEU A 211 7.11 -9.83 2.56
C LEU A 211 6.30 -11.12 2.46
N GLY A 212 6.23 -11.71 1.26
CA GLY A 212 5.49 -12.94 1.06
C GLY A 212 6.04 -14.16 1.80
N GLY A 213 7.22 -14.08 2.45
CA GLY A 213 7.76 -15.05 3.41
C GLY A 213 8.06 -16.46 2.87
N ARG A 214 7.78 -16.71 1.58
CA ARG A 214 7.88 -18.02 0.91
C ARG A 214 9.22 -18.21 0.17
N GLY A 215 10.05 -17.17 0.12
CA GLY A 215 11.36 -17.18 -0.54
C GLY A 215 12.50 -17.51 0.41
N LYS A 216 13.69 -17.75 -0.15
CA LYS A 216 14.94 -17.98 0.60
C LYS A 216 15.63 -16.69 1.08
N TYR A 217 15.10 -15.53 0.72
CA TYR A 217 15.73 -14.22 0.93
C TYR A 217 15.07 -13.47 2.08
N THR A 218 15.87 -12.88 2.94
CA THR A 218 15.42 -11.99 4.01
C THR A 218 15.73 -10.52 3.73
N ASP A 219 16.75 -10.24 2.91
CA ASP A 219 17.09 -8.90 2.45
C ASP A 219 16.67 -8.72 0.96
N PRO A 220 15.84 -7.72 0.63
CA PRO A 220 15.50 -7.42 -0.76
C PRO A 220 16.70 -7.20 -1.69
N MET A 221 17.85 -6.73 -1.17
CA MET A 221 19.05 -6.47 -1.97
C MET A 221 19.77 -7.74 -2.42
N GLU A 222 19.57 -8.87 -1.74
CA GLU A 222 20.14 -10.16 -2.12
C GLU A 222 19.44 -10.78 -3.35
N ILE A 223 18.22 -10.31 -3.67
CA ILE A 223 17.44 -10.82 -4.78
C ILE A 223 17.96 -10.23 -6.11
N PRO A 224 18.45 -11.06 -7.05
CA PRO A 224 18.89 -10.60 -8.36
C PRO A 224 17.76 -9.95 -9.16
N SER A 225 18.08 -8.96 -10.00
CA SER A 225 17.07 -8.21 -10.79
C SER A 225 16.27 -9.10 -11.74
N ASN A 226 16.92 -10.10 -12.36
CA ASN A 226 16.25 -11.07 -13.22
C ASN A 226 15.24 -11.93 -12.44
N GLU A 227 15.56 -12.31 -11.20
CA GLU A 227 14.69 -13.10 -10.33
C GLU A 227 13.48 -12.29 -9.84
N ALA A 228 13.68 -11.01 -9.53
CA ALA A 228 12.60 -10.07 -9.19
C ALA A 228 11.61 -9.83 -10.34
N HIS A 229 11.91 -10.31 -11.56
CA HIS A 229 11.05 -10.18 -12.73
C HIS A 229 10.45 -11.51 -13.21
N VAL A 230 10.68 -12.61 -12.48
CA VAL A 230 10.06 -13.91 -12.77
C VAL A 230 8.59 -13.89 -12.34
N PRO A 231 7.62 -14.11 -13.26
CA PRO A 231 6.19 -14.00 -12.95
C PRO A 231 5.69 -14.96 -11.86
N SER A 232 6.31 -16.14 -11.70
CA SER A 232 5.90 -17.12 -10.68
C SER A 232 6.26 -16.72 -9.25
N ASN A 233 7.13 -15.72 -9.07
CA ASN A 233 7.61 -15.33 -7.74
C ASN A 233 6.65 -14.38 -7.01
N LEU A 234 5.70 -13.77 -7.72
CA LEU A 234 4.76 -12.81 -7.17
C LEU A 234 3.37 -13.11 -7.72
N ARG A 235 2.40 -13.27 -6.82
CA ARG A 235 1.01 -13.47 -7.21
C ARG A 235 0.38 -12.13 -7.59
N THR A 236 -0.35 -12.10 -8.69
CA THR A 236 -1.03 -10.90 -9.20
C THR A 236 -2.54 -11.06 -9.14
N LEU A 237 -3.25 -9.96 -8.99
CA LEU A 237 -4.69 -9.94 -8.73
C LEU A 237 -5.52 -10.64 -9.82
N ASN A 238 -5.03 -10.67 -11.06
CA ASN A 238 -5.67 -11.39 -12.16
C ASN A 238 -5.65 -12.94 -12.02
N GLN A 239 -4.92 -13.48 -11.05
CA GLN A 239 -4.81 -14.92 -10.77
C GLN A 239 -5.80 -15.38 -9.67
N TYR A 240 -6.75 -14.52 -9.29
CA TYR A 240 -7.76 -14.79 -8.28
C TYR A 240 -9.16 -14.88 -8.91
N SER A 241 -10.10 -15.49 -8.18
CA SER A 241 -11.51 -15.49 -8.57
C SER A 241 -12.08 -14.06 -8.55
N ILE A 242 -13.17 -13.79 -9.27
CA ILE A 242 -13.79 -12.45 -9.26
C ILE A 242 -14.22 -12.03 -7.85
N ALA A 243 -14.74 -12.96 -7.04
CA ALA A 243 -15.12 -12.69 -5.65
C ALA A 243 -13.89 -12.28 -4.80
N ASP A 244 -12.79 -13.02 -4.97
CA ASP A 244 -11.52 -12.76 -4.30
C ASP A 244 -10.88 -11.43 -4.71
N ILE A 245 -10.98 -11.08 -5.99
CA ILE A 245 -10.53 -9.80 -6.53
C ILE A 245 -11.27 -8.66 -5.83
N ASN A 246 -12.61 -8.74 -5.78
CA ASN A 246 -13.44 -7.71 -5.17
C ASN A 246 -13.16 -7.56 -3.66
N HIS A 247 -12.98 -8.69 -2.96
CA HIS A 247 -12.60 -8.69 -1.55
C HIS A 247 -11.29 -7.91 -1.33
N ARG A 248 -10.25 -8.23 -2.09
CA ARG A 248 -8.92 -7.62 -1.95
C ARG A 248 -8.93 -6.14 -2.33
N LEU A 249 -9.59 -5.77 -3.44
CA LEU A 249 -9.72 -4.36 -3.83
C LEU A 249 -10.40 -3.52 -2.75
N LYS A 250 -11.37 -4.09 -2.03
CA LYS A 250 -12.08 -3.42 -0.94
C LYS A 250 -11.26 -3.30 0.34
N ASN A 251 -10.54 -4.36 0.72
CA ASN A 251 -10.00 -4.47 2.07
C ASN A 251 -8.50 -4.18 2.17
N TYR A 252 -7.72 -4.43 1.11
CA TYR A 252 -6.25 -4.37 1.19
C TYR A 252 -5.72 -2.94 1.01
N LEU A 253 -4.58 -2.62 1.60
CA LEU A 253 -3.88 -1.37 1.37
C LEU A 253 -3.30 -1.36 -0.06
N LYS A 254 -3.80 -0.46 -0.91
CA LYS A 254 -3.40 -0.35 -2.32
C LYS A 254 -2.46 0.83 -2.51
N PHE A 255 -1.30 0.59 -3.11
CA PHE A 255 -0.36 1.66 -3.41
C PHE A 255 0.25 1.53 -4.80
N LEU A 256 0.63 2.68 -5.37
CA LEU A 256 1.45 2.74 -6.57
C LEU A 256 2.51 3.83 -6.42
N PHE A 257 3.55 3.72 -7.24
CA PHE A 257 4.56 4.77 -7.39
C PHE A 257 4.53 5.30 -8.81
N VAL A 258 4.65 6.62 -8.94
CA VAL A 258 4.71 7.34 -10.21
C VAL A 258 5.99 8.12 -10.35
N ARG A 259 6.28 8.54 -11.58
CA ARG A 259 7.44 9.33 -11.94
C ARG A 259 7.02 10.32 -12.99
N GLU A 260 7.73 11.45 -13.09
CA GLU A 260 7.59 12.38 -14.20
C GLU A 260 7.55 11.60 -15.55
N PRO A 261 6.49 11.77 -16.38
CA PRO A 261 6.24 10.89 -17.51
C PRO A 261 7.37 10.81 -18.55
N PHE A 262 8.07 11.92 -18.81
CA PHE A 262 9.14 11.95 -19.80
C PHE A 262 10.48 11.43 -19.29
N GLU A 263 10.81 11.66 -18.02
CA GLU A 263 11.94 10.98 -17.37
C GLU A 263 11.72 9.47 -17.38
N ARG A 264 10.48 9.02 -17.11
CA ARG A 264 10.11 7.60 -17.18
C ARG A 264 10.28 7.05 -18.60
N LEU A 265 9.83 7.80 -19.61
CA LEU A 265 9.95 7.42 -21.02
C LEU A 265 11.41 7.31 -21.47
N VAL A 266 12.25 8.30 -21.13
CA VAL A 266 13.68 8.29 -21.45
C VAL A 266 14.39 7.15 -20.71
N SER A 267 14.02 6.90 -19.45
CA SER A 267 14.52 5.74 -18.70
C SER A 267 14.17 4.41 -19.39
N ALA A 268 12.96 4.30 -19.95
CA ALA A 268 12.54 3.12 -20.71
C ALA A 268 13.36 2.95 -21.99
N TYR A 269 13.52 4.01 -22.78
CA TYR A 269 14.34 4.01 -23.99
C TYR A 269 15.78 3.58 -23.71
N ARG A 270 16.44 4.25 -22.76
CA ARG A 270 17.82 3.92 -22.35
C ARG A 270 17.93 2.46 -21.90
N ASN A 271 16.99 2.01 -21.06
CA ASN A 271 17.04 0.64 -20.58
C ASN A 271 16.83 -0.39 -21.70
N LYS A 272 16.05 -0.12 -22.75
CA LYS A 272 15.66 -1.12 -23.74
C LYS A 272 16.42 -1.07 -25.06
N PHE A 273 16.95 0.08 -25.45
CA PHE A 273 17.56 0.28 -26.77
C PHE A 273 19.03 0.69 -26.76
N THR A 274 19.59 1.15 -25.63
CA THR A 274 21.01 1.56 -25.60
C THR A 274 21.95 0.47 -25.09
N LEU A 275 21.43 -0.62 -24.52
CA LEU A 275 22.22 -1.71 -23.97
C LEU A 275 22.22 -2.89 -24.95
N ARG A 276 23.39 -3.18 -25.54
CA ARG A 276 23.57 -4.14 -26.64
C ARG A 276 23.01 -5.54 -26.36
N TYR A 277 23.02 -5.99 -25.11
CA TYR A 277 22.57 -7.32 -24.71
C TYR A 277 21.04 -7.51 -24.68
N ASN A 278 20.23 -6.46 -24.85
CA ASN A 278 18.77 -6.56 -24.89
C ASN A 278 18.22 -7.03 -26.25
N THR A 279 18.80 -8.13 -26.76
CA THR A 279 18.53 -8.65 -28.10
C THR A 279 17.05 -8.92 -28.36
N SER A 280 16.28 -9.37 -27.35
CA SER A 280 14.84 -9.62 -27.48
C SER A 280 14.04 -8.35 -27.80
N PHE A 281 14.35 -7.22 -27.14
CA PHE A 281 13.70 -5.93 -27.41
C PHE A 281 14.16 -5.35 -28.75
N HIS A 282 15.45 -5.46 -29.06
CA HIS A 282 16.01 -5.01 -30.34
C HIS A 282 15.34 -5.75 -31.51
N LYS A 283 15.20 -7.07 -31.42
CA LYS A 283 14.53 -7.87 -32.46
C LYS A 283 13.04 -7.57 -32.54
N ARG A 284 12.32 -7.50 -31.41
CA ARG A 284 10.85 -7.34 -31.41
C ARG A 284 10.39 -5.93 -31.77
N TYR A 285 11.06 -4.91 -31.23
CA TYR A 285 10.65 -3.51 -31.39
C TYR A 285 11.66 -2.73 -32.24
N GLY A 286 12.96 -2.94 -32.00
CA GLY A 286 13.99 -2.15 -32.68
C GLY A 286 14.00 -2.33 -34.19
N THR A 287 13.97 -3.57 -34.68
CA THR A 287 13.92 -3.84 -36.14
C THR A 287 12.69 -3.22 -36.79
N LYS A 288 11.54 -3.26 -36.10
CA LYS A 288 10.28 -2.66 -36.56
C LYS A 288 10.38 -1.14 -36.64
N ILE A 289 10.94 -0.50 -35.61
CA ILE A 289 11.14 0.95 -35.55
C ILE A 289 12.09 1.37 -36.67
N VAL A 290 13.25 0.72 -36.79
CA VAL A 290 14.24 1.03 -37.83
C VAL A 290 13.63 0.88 -39.22
N ARG A 291 12.94 -0.24 -39.50
CA ARG A 291 12.31 -0.49 -40.81
C ARG A 291 11.30 0.59 -41.20
N ARG A 292 10.57 1.16 -40.24
CA ARG A 292 9.49 2.10 -40.52
C ARG A 292 9.96 3.55 -40.63
N TYR A 293 10.91 3.97 -39.79
CA TYR A 293 11.24 5.40 -39.64
C TYR A 293 12.66 5.76 -40.10
N ARG A 294 13.58 4.78 -40.24
CA ARG A 294 14.95 5.09 -40.67
C ARG A 294 15.08 5.11 -42.19
N ARG A 295 15.39 6.28 -42.74
CA ARG A 295 15.77 6.43 -44.16
C ARG A 295 17.14 5.80 -44.41
N ASN A 296 17.29 5.07 -45.51
CA ASN A 296 18.53 4.41 -45.94
C ASN A 296 19.16 3.52 -44.85
N ALA A 297 18.34 2.70 -44.17
CA ALA A 297 18.81 1.80 -43.14
C ALA A 297 19.77 0.73 -43.70
N THR A 298 20.87 0.49 -42.99
CA THR A 298 21.82 -0.59 -43.35
C THR A 298 21.18 -1.96 -43.13
N ALA A 299 21.68 -2.98 -43.85
CA ALA A 299 21.24 -4.36 -43.65
C ALA A 299 21.41 -4.82 -42.19
N GLU A 300 22.51 -4.42 -41.55
CA GLU A 300 22.77 -4.71 -40.13
C GLU A 300 21.73 -4.06 -39.20
N ALA A 301 21.36 -2.80 -39.44
CA ALA A 301 20.37 -2.11 -38.63
C ALA A 301 18.98 -2.76 -38.77
N LEU A 302 18.60 -3.13 -40.00
CA LEU A 302 17.34 -3.81 -40.28
C LEU A 302 17.28 -5.21 -39.67
N GLN A 303 18.42 -5.91 -39.60
CA GLN A 303 18.49 -7.25 -39.03
C GLN A 303 18.57 -7.21 -37.50
N SER A 304 19.39 -6.34 -36.92
CA SER A 304 19.67 -6.31 -35.48
C SER A 304 18.66 -5.47 -34.68
N GLY A 305 18.30 -4.29 -35.18
CA GLY A 305 17.51 -3.30 -34.45
C GLY A 305 18.16 -2.78 -33.17
N ALA A 306 19.49 -2.92 -33.03
CA ALA A 306 20.22 -2.66 -31.78
C ALA A 306 20.68 -1.19 -31.61
N ASP A 307 20.47 -0.35 -32.61
CA ASP A 307 20.95 1.02 -32.69
C ASP A 307 19.82 2.03 -32.93
N VAL A 308 18.60 1.71 -32.47
CA VAL A 308 17.43 2.60 -32.54
C VAL A 308 17.76 3.95 -31.91
N LYS A 309 17.46 5.04 -32.63
CA LYS A 309 17.64 6.41 -32.14
C LYS A 309 16.40 6.86 -31.37
N PHE A 310 16.58 7.79 -30.42
CA PHE A 310 15.46 8.30 -29.63
C PHE A 310 14.40 8.98 -30.51
N ALA A 311 14.80 9.70 -31.56
CA ALA A 311 13.86 10.31 -32.51
C ALA A 311 12.98 9.28 -33.22
N GLU A 312 13.53 8.14 -33.62
CA GLU A 312 12.79 7.05 -34.25
C GLU A 312 11.84 6.37 -33.26
N PHE A 313 12.28 6.21 -32.00
CA PHE A 313 11.42 5.71 -30.93
C PHE A 313 10.29 6.68 -30.57
N ALA A 314 10.55 7.98 -30.54
CA ALA A 314 9.55 9.02 -30.33
C ALA A 314 8.51 9.01 -31.45
N GLU A 315 8.95 8.90 -32.70
CA GLU A 315 8.07 8.78 -33.87
C GLU A 315 7.20 7.54 -33.81
N TYR A 316 7.78 6.38 -33.44
CA TYR A 316 7.04 5.15 -33.21
C TYR A 316 5.90 5.30 -32.21
N LEU A 317 6.10 6.04 -31.12
CA LEU A 317 5.07 6.27 -30.11
C LEU A 317 4.03 7.30 -30.54
N ALA A 318 4.45 8.30 -31.29
CA ALA A 318 3.59 9.36 -31.80
C ALA A 318 2.69 8.88 -32.95
N ASP A 319 3.12 7.86 -33.71
CA ASP A 319 2.38 7.26 -34.81
C ASP A 319 1.08 6.57 -34.32
N PRO A 320 -0.11 7.03 -34.72
CA PRO A 320 -1.38 6.39 -34.37
C PRO A 320 -1.43 4.91 -34.79
N ALA A 321 -0.81 4.54 -35.92
CA ALA A 321 -0.81 3.17 -36.41
C ALA A 321 -0.19 2.19 -35.41
N THR A 322 0.82 2.62 -34.64
CA THR A 322 1.42 1.80 -33.59
C THR A 322 0.39 1.32 -32.57
N ARG A 323 -0.54 2.20 -32.17
CA ARG A 323 -1.61 1.87 -31.20
C ARG A 323 -2.76 1.09 -31.82
N HIS A 324 -2.97 1.23 -33.13
CA HIS A 324 -3.96 0.42 -33.86
C HIS A 324 -3.50 -1.04 -34.04
N GLU A 325 -2.20 -1.27 -34.21
CA GLU A 325 -1.65 -2.61 -34.37
C GLU A 325 -1.65 -3.43 -33.07
N ALA A 326 -1.27 -2.81 -31.94
CA ALA A 326 -1.25 -3.46 -30.64
C ALA A 326 -1.20 -2.44 -29.49
N PRO A 327 -1.59 -2.84 -28.26
CA PRO A 327 -1.29 -2.06 -27.07
C PRO A 327 0.20 -1.77 -26.93
N LEU A 328 0.54 -0.58 -26.43
CA LEU A 328 1.92 -0.23 -26.11
C LEU A 328 2.50 -1.19 -25.06
N ASN A 329 3.81 -1.44 -25.16
CA ASN A 329 4.53 -2.24 -24.17
C ASN A 329 4.46 -1.56 -22.81
N GLU A 330 4.39 -2.35 -21.74
CA GLU A 330 4.29 -1.85 -20.36
C GLU A 330 5.40 -0.85 -19.96
N HIS A 331 6.59 -0.92 -20.58
CA HIS A 331 7.70 -0.02 -20.27
C HIS A 331 7.47 1.43 -20.72
N TRP A 332 6.64 1.66 -21.73
CA TRP A 332 6.27 2.98 -22.27
C TRP A 332 4.76 3.13 -22.42
N GLN A 333 3.99 2.35 -21.66
CA GLN A 333 2.56 2.55 -21.50
C GLN A 333 2.32 3.59 -20.40
N THR A 334 1.22 4.34 -20.45
CA THR A 334 0.86 5.32 -19.41
C THR A 334 0.54 4.62 -18.08
N VAL A 335 0.81 5.28 -16.96
CA VAL A 335 0.44 4.79 -15.63
C VAL A 335 -1.06 4.62 -15.52
N HIS A 336 -1.83 5.57 -16.07
CA HIS A 336 -3.28 5.49 -16.12
C HIS A 336 -3.77 4.18 -16.77
N ALA A 337 -3.14 3.75 -17.86
CA ALA A 337 -3.52 2.52 -18.56
C ALA A 337 -3.01 1.24 -17.90
N LEU A 338 -1.94 1.30 -17.09
CA LEU A 338 -1.38 0.13 -16.39
C LEU A 338 -2.07 -0.14 -15.05
N CYS A 339 -2.39 0.92 -14.32
CA CYS A 339 -2.83 0.83 -12.93
C CYS A 339 -4.31 1.21 -12.74
N HIS A 340 -4.98 1.71 -13.77
CA HIS A 340 -6.41 2.05 -13.74
C HIS A 340 -6.86 2.86 -12.51
N PRO A 341 -6.18 3.95 -12.13
CA PRO A 341 -6.47 4.70 -10.90
C PRO A 341 -7.86 5.36 -10.85
N CYS A 342 -8.58 5.43 -11.97
CA CYS A 342 -9.99 5.84 -11.98
C CYS A 342 -10.98 4.71 -11.64
N ASN A 343 -10.51 3.46 -11.63
CA ASN A 343 -11.30 2.27 -11.28
C ASN A 343 -10.78 1.59 -10.01
N VAL A 344 -9.48 1.70 -9.72
CA VAL A 344 -8.82 1.19 -8.52
C VAL A 344 -8.49 2.36 -7.61
N HIS A 345 -9.15 2.43 -6.46
CA HIS A 345 -8.92 3.49 -5.48
C HIS A 345 -7.67 3.21 -4.67
N TYR A 346 -6.55 3.84 -5.03
CA TYR A 346 -5.30 3.68 -4.30
C TYR A 346 -5.31 4.45 -2.98
N ASP A 347 -4.90 3.79 -1.91
CA ASP A 347 -4.71 4.37 -0.59
C ASP A 347 -3.43 5.22 -0.54
N LEU A 348 -2.44 4.95 -1.41
CA LEU A 348 -1.21 5.71 -1.44
C LEU A 348 -0.65 5.87 -2.86
N VAL A 349 -0.32 7.12 -3.20
CA VAL A 349 0.40 7.47 -4.43
C VAL A 349 1.77 8.03 -4.05
N GLY A 350 2.80 7.20 -4.24
CA GLY A 350 4.20 7.57 -4.04
C GLY A 350 4.79 8.21 -5.30
N LYS A 351 5.81 9.04 -5.13
CA LYS A 351 6.53 9.68 -6.22
C LYS A 351 7.98 9.22 -6.24
N TYR A 352 8.53 9.03 -7.43
CA TYR A 352 9.93 8.64 -7.60
C TYR A 352 10.91 9.70 -7.06
N GLU A 353 10.46 10.95 -7.03
CA GLU A 353 11.22 12.08 -6.49
C GLU A 353 11.34 12.04 -4.94
N THR A 354 10.37 11.41 -4.26
CA THR A 354 10.30 11.21 -2.80
C THR A 354 10.24 9.71 -2.45
N LEU A 355 10.95 8.89 -3.23
CA LEU A 355 10.77 7.45 -3.27
C LEU A 355 11.05 6.80 -1.90
N GLU A 356 12.13 7.20 -1.24
CA GLU A 356 12.57 6.58 0.02
C GLU A 356 11.61 6.93 1.16
N GLU A 357 11.22 8.20 1.27
CA GLU A 357 10.29 8.69 2.29
C GLU A 357 8.90 8.08 2.12
N ASP A 358 8.39 8.05 0.89
CA ASP A 358 7.08 7.46 0.57
C ASP A 358 7.09 5.94 0.78
N ALA A 359 8.20 5.25 0.44
CA ALA A 359 8.32 3.81 0.64
C ALA A 359 8.37 3.44 2.11
N ASP A 360 9.13 4.20 2.90
CA ASP A 360 9.19 4.04 4.35
C ASP A 360 7.82 4.30 5.02
N TYR A 361 7.04 5.26 4.49
CA TYR A 361 5.66 5.47 4.95
C TYR A 361 4.74 4.27 4.61
N VAL A 362 4.85 3.67 3.42
CA VAL A 362 4.14 2.42 3.08
C VAL A 362 4.51 1.28 4.04
N LEU A 363 5.80 1.06 4.30
CA LEU A 363 6.27 -0.01 5.18
C LEU A 363 5.81 0.18 6.64
N ARG A 364 5.71 1.44 7.11
CA ARG A 364 5.11 1.75 8.41
C ARG A 364 3.62 1.40 8.46
N LEU A 365 2.86 1.76 7.43
CA LEU A 365 1.42 1.44 7.36
C LEU A 365 1.19 -0.07 7.31
N ALA A 366 2.08 -0.81 6.63
CA ALA A 366 2.07 -2.27 6.59
C ALA A 366 2.55 -2.93 7.90
N GLY A 367 3.07 -2.17 8.87
CA GLY A 367 3.54 -2.71 10.16
C GLY A 367 4.86 -3.47 10.09
N VAL A 368 5.68 -3.22 9.05
CA VAL A 368 6.93 -3.96 8.78
C VAL A 368 8.17 -3.07 8.75
N SER A 369 8.04 -1.79 9.08
CA SER A 369 9.15 -0.82 9.03
C SER A 369 10.30 -1.12 9.98
N ASP A 370 10.08 -1.96 10.99
CA ASP A 370 11.11 -2.32 11.98
C ASP A 370 12.01 -3.46 11.49
N SER A 371 11.50 -4.34 10.64
CA SER A 371 12.21 -5.51 10.11
C SER A 371 12.62 -5.37 8.65
N LEU A 372 11.98 -4.49 7.88
CA LEU A 372 12.20 -4.34 6.45
C LEU A 372 12.41 -2.89 6.06
N ARG A 373 13.39 -2.65 5.18
CA ARG A 373 13.68 -1.33 4.61
C ARG A 373 13.63 -1.36 3.09
N PHE A 374 13.25 -0.23 2.52
CA PHE A 374 13.23 -0.08 1.07
C PHE A 374 14.67 0.04 0.54
N PRO A 375 15.04 -0.71 -0.52
CA PRO A 375 16.38 -0.62 -1.09
C PRO A 375 16.68 0.74 -1.75
N SER A 376 17.68 1.46 -1.24
CA SER A 376 18.23 2.66 -1.88
C SER A 376 19.42 2.30 -2.78
N TYR A 377 19.57 3.01 -3.91
CA TYR A 377 20.72 2.87 -4.81
C TYR A 377 21.37 4.24 -5.05
N ALA A 378 22.62 4.22 -5.49
CA ALA A 378 23.35 5.42 -5.87
C ALA A 378 22.58 6.26 -6.90
N LYS A 379 22.41 7.56 -6.58
CA LYS A 379 21.69 8.56 -7.38
C LYS A 379 22.25 8.74 -8.80
N SER A 380 23.47 8.27 -9.07
CA SER A 380 24.19 8.40 -10.35
C SER A 380 23.57 7.65 -11.53
N THR A 381 22.72 6.65 -11.29
CA THR A 381 22.06 5.87 -12.35
C THR A 381 20.71 6.47 -12.79
N ARG A 382 20.26 7.52 -12.10
CA ARG A 382 18.94 8.14 -12.31
C ARG A 382 18.91 8.89 -13.65
N THR A 383 17.87 8.66 -14.45
CA THR A 383 17.53 9.60 -15.53
C THR A 383 17.11 10.92 -14.88
N THR A 384 17.61 12.05 -15.31
CA THR A 384 17.30 13.37 -14.72
C THR A 384 16.52 14.22 -15.70
N ASP A 385 15.87 15.27 -15.20
CA ASP A 385 15.25 16.31 -16.01
C ASP A 385 16.19 16.85 -17.09
N GLN A 386 17.43 17.23 -16.72
CA GLN A 386 18.45 17.71 -17.67
C GLN A 386 18.75 16.69 -18.78
N MET A 387 18.88 15.41 -18.42
CA MET A 387 19.09 14.36 -19.43
C MET A 387 17.89 14.21 -20.34
N THR A 388 16.69 14.27 -19.78
CA THR A 388 15.43 14.18 -20.52
C THR A 388 15.31 15.35 -21.50
N ALA A 389 15.64 16.57 -21.07
CA ALA A 389 15.69 17.75 -21.92
C ALA A 389 16.62 17.55 -23.15
N MET A 390 17.80 16.94 -22.96
CA MET A 390 18.70 16.65 -24.08
C MET A 390 18.09 15.69 -25.12
N PHE A 391 17.36 14.67 -24.68
CA PHE A 391 16.65 13.77 -25.59
C PHE A 391 15.52 14.47 -26.32
N PHE A 392 14.74 15.29 -25.61
CA PHE A 392 13.60 16.03 -26.19
C PHE A 392 14.04 17.17 -27.12
N HIS A 393 15.21 17.77 -26.90
CA HIS A 393 15.77 18.78 -27.81
C HIS A 393 16.01 18.22 -29.22
N ASN A 394 16.35 16.94 -29.30
CA ASN A 394 16.71 16.24 -30.55
C ASN A 394 15.49 15.71 -31.33
N ILE A 395 14.26 16.03 -30.93
CA ILE A 395 13.03 15.65 -31.63
C ILE A 395 12.22 16.89 -32.03
N SER A 396 11.35 16.75 -33.02
CA SER A 396 10.57 17.87 -33.56
C SER A 396 9.52 18.36 -32.56
N ALA A 397 9.12 19.63 -32.66
CA ALA A 397 8.05 20.19 -31.83
C ALA A 397 6.74 19.38 -31.96
N GLN A 398 6.42 18.91 -33.17
CA GLN A 398 5.28 18.03 -33.42
C GLN A 398 5.39 16.71 -32.63
N GLN A 399 6.55 16.05 -32.64
CA GLN A 399 6.78 14.83 -31.87
C GLN A 399 6.65 15.10 -30.37
N GLN A 400 7.20 16.22 -29.88
CA GLN A 400 7.07 16.62 -28.47
C GLN A 400 5.60 16.81 -28.08
N GLN A 401 4.83 17.53 -28.90
CA GLN A 401 3.40 17.77 -28.66
C GLN A 401 2.60 16.46 -28.67
N GLN A 402 2.86 15.57 -29.64
CA GLN A 402 2.18 14.27 -29.75
C GLN A 402 2.49 13.37 -28.55
N LEU A 403 3.75 13.31 -28.11
CA LEU A 403 4.14 12.61 -26.89
C LEU A 403 3.48 13.23 -25.65
N PHE A 404 3.43 14.56 -25.56
CA PHE A 404 2.75 15.22 -24.45
C PHE A 404 1.27 14.85 -24.43
N GLN A 405 0.57 14.86 -25.58
CA GLN A 405 -0.82 14.40 -25.63
C GLN A 405 -0.99 12.93 -25.22
N LEU A 406 -0.04 12.05 -25.60
CA LEU A 406 -0.05 10.64 -25.21
C LEU A 406 0.02 10.46 -23.68
N TYR A 407 0.84 11.26 -22.99
CA TYR A 407 1.04 11.17 -21.53
C TYR A 407 0.29 12.23 -20.71
N LYS A 408 -0.49 13.10 -21.36
CA LYS A 408 -1.15 14.27 -20.74
C LYS A 408 -1.95 13.90 -19.49
N LEU A 409 -2.66 12.78 -19.53
CA LEU A 409 -3.46 12.35 -18.40
C LEU A 409 -2.60 11.97 -17.19
N ASP A 410 -1.42 11.34 -17.38
CA ASP A 410 -0.49 11.05 -16.29
C ASP A 410 0.08 12.35 -15.69
N PHE A 411 0.41 13.35 -16.52
CA PHE A 411 0.85 14.66 -16.03
C PHE A 411 -0.17 15.30 -15.10
N LEU A 412 -1.44 15.39 -15.55
CA LEU A 412 -2.52 15.99 -14.78
C LEU A 412 -2.84 15.19 -13.52
N MET A 413 -2.95 13.87 -13.66
CA MET A 413 -3.38 12.96 -12.60
C MET A 413 -2.41 12.92 -11.42
N PHE A 414 -1.12 13.05 -11.69
CA PHE A 414 -0.08 12.97 -10.67
C PHE A 414 0.54 14.33 -10.34
N ASN A 415 -0.11 15.42 -10.77
CA ASN A 415 0.33 16.81 -10.55
C ASN A 415 1.81 17.01 -10.92
N TYR A 416 2.16 16.67 -12.16
CA TYR A 416 3.42 17.04 -12.78
C TYR A 416 3.19 18.21 -13.71
N SER A 417 4.06 19.22 -13.61
CA SER A 417 4.06 20.36 -14.52
C SER A 417 4.51 19.94 -15.93
N ALA A 418 4.01 20.63 -16.95
CA ALA A 418 4.55 20.49 -18.29
C ALA A 418 6.05 20.89 -18.27
N PRO A 419 6.96 20.08 -18.83
CA PRO A 419 8.37 20.41 -18.81
C PRO A 419 8.68 21.69 -19.59
N SER A 420 9.51 22.56 -19.03
CA SER A 420 9.83 23.89 -19.59
C SER A 420 10.63 23.84 -20.90
N TYR A 421 11.30 22.72 -21.17
CA TYR A 421 12.07 22.51 -22.39
C TYR A 421 11.21 22.11 -23.60
N LEU A 422 9.90 21.94 -23.42
CA LEU A 422 9.02 21.63 -24.54
C LEU A 422 8.76 22.86 -25.40
N LYS A 423 8.80 22.66 -26.72
CA LYS A 423 8.46 23.64 -27.75
C LYS A 423 6.96 23.53 -28.07
N VAL A 424 6.10 23.81 -27.09
CA VAL A 424 4.62 23.65 -27.20
C VAL A 424 3.98 24.88 -27.82
#